data_AF-A0A5C7V1Z6-F1
#
_entry.id   AF-A0A5C7V1Z6-F1
#
_cell.length_a   1.000
_cell.length_b   1.000
_cell.length_c   1.000
_cell.angle_alpha   90.00
_cell.angle_beta   90.00
_cell.angle_gamma   90.00
#
_symmetry.space_group_name_H-M   'P 1'
#
loop_
_entity.id
_entity.type
_entity.pdbx_description
1 polymer ?
#
loop_
_entity_poly.entity_id
_entity_poly.type
_entity_poly.pdbx_seq_one_letter_code
_entity_poly.pdbx_strand_id
1 'polypeptide(L)' 'FPTQGRIPELIESGRMARDLGLPDLHPQLDRVMLCGSPEMLKSIKEVLEKRGFKEGNTTTPGDFVVERAFVEQ' A
#
# COMPACT_ATOMS: atom_id res chain seq x y z
N PHE A 1 -14.41 -7.81 15.30
CA PHE A 1 -14.32 -7.50 13.86
C PHE A 1 -13.91 -8.76 13.10
N PRO A 2 -14.52 -9.05 11.93
CA PRO A 2 -14.22 -10.24 11.12
C PRO A 2 -12.79 -10.23 10.53
N THR A 3 -12.26 -9.04 10.26
CA THR A 3 -10.90 -8.83 9.76
C THR A 3 -10.04 -8.21 10.87
N GLN A 4 -8.85 -8.76 11.08
CA GLN A 4 -7.87 -8.31 12.08
C GLN A 4 -6.47 -8.36 11.48
N GLY A 5 -5.60 -7.44 11.90
CA GLY A 5 -4.22 -7.29 11.44
C GLY A 5 -3.94 -5.90 10.88
N ARG A 6 -2.65 -5.58 10.65
CA ARG A 6 -2.25 -4.35 9.96
C ARG A 6 -2.32 -4.53 8.44
N ILE A 7 -2.61 -3.45 7.72
CA ILE A 7 -2.67 -3.42 6.25
C ILE A 7 -1.46 -4.11 5.57
N PRO A 8 -0.19 -3.79 5.91
CA PRO A 8 0.96 -4.45 5.27
C PRO A 8 0.95 -5.98 5.44
N GLU A 9 0.60 -6.49 6.63
CA GLU A 9 0.50 -7.94 6.88
C GLU A 9 -0.66 -8.58 6.08
N LEU A 10 -1.77 -7.86 5.93
CA LEU A 10 -2.92 -8.32 5.15
C LEU A 10 -2.64 -8.34 3.65
N ILE A 11 -1.80 -7.43 3.17
CA ILE A 11 -1.29 -7.43 1.79
C ILE A 11 -0.33 -8.61 1.62
N GLU A 12 0.71 -8.73 2.46
CA GLU A 12 1.73 -9.78 2.36
C GLU A 12 1.15 -11.19 2.45
N SER A 13 0.17 -11.42 3.31
CA SER A 13 -0.52 -12.72 3.44
C SER A 13 -1.50 -13.02 2.30
N GLY A 14 -1.79 -12.06 1.42
CA GLY A 14 -2.82 -12.17 0.39
C GLY A 14 -4.25 -12.21 0.95
N ARG A 15 -4.43 -12.02 2.26
CA ARG A 15 -5.75 -12.04 2.90
C ARG A 15 -6.60 -10.88 2.43
N MET A 16 -6.01 -9.70 2.21
CA MET A 16 -6.73 -8.52 1.71
C MET A 16 -7.42 -8.82 0.37
N ALA A 17 -6.67 -9.34 -0.61
CA ALA A 17 -7.22 -9.67 -1.92
C ALA A 17 -8.30 -10.74 -1.83
N ARG A 18 -8.07 -11.78 -1.02
CA ARG A 18 -9.03 -12.89 -0.81
C ARG A 18 -10.34 -12.43 -0.18
N ASP A 19 -10.28 -11.60 0.85
CA ASP A 19 -11.45 -11.08 1.56
C ASP A 19 -12.30 -10.19 0.65
N LEU A 20 -11.65 -9.49 -0.30
CA LEU A 20 -12.28 -8.64 -1.30
C LEU A 20 -12.73 -9.39 -2.56
N GLY A 21 -12.38 -10.67 -2.72
CA GLY A 21 -12.66 -11.45 -3.93
C GLY A 21 -11.88 -10.97 -5.17
N LEU A 22 -10.73 -10.33 -4.96
CA LEU A 22 -9.86 -9.77 -5.99
C LEU A 22 -8.61 -10.62 -6.19
N PRO A 23 -7.95 -10.53 -7.36
CA PRO A 23 -6.60 -11.05 -7.52
C PRO A 23 -5.60 -10.32 -6.61
N ASP A 24 -4.44 -10.92 -6.38
CA ASP A 24 -3.34 -10.27 -5.68
C ASP A 24 -2.91 -8.98 -6.40
N LEU A 25 -2.47 -8.00 -5.61
CA LEU A 25 -1.98 -6.70 -6.08
C LEU A 25 -0.90 -6.86 -7.14
N HIS A 26 -1.14 -6.29 -8.31
CA HIS A 26 -0.28 -6.38 -9.49
C HIS A 26 0.05 -5.00 -10.07
N PRO A 27 1.35 -4.64 -10.21
CA PRO A 27 1.76 -3.28 -10.57
C PRO A 27 1.32 -2.83 -11.97
N GLN A 28 0.97 -3.75 -12.88
CA GLN A 28 0.49 -3.38 -14.22
C GLN A 28 -0.99 -3.00 -14.25
N LEU A 29 -1.77 -3.41 -13.25
CA LEU A 29 -3.23 -3.25 -13.24
C LEU A 29 -3.72 -2.36 -12.11
N ASP A 30 -2.98 -2.33 -10.99
CA ASP A 30 -3.40 -1.66 -9.77
C ASP A 30 -2.66 -0.35 -9.53
N ARG A 31 -3.36 0.61 -8.93
CA ARG A 31 -2.81 1.89 -8.49
C ARG A 31 -3.16 2.13 -7.04
N VAL A 32 -2.21 2.63 -6.24
CA VAL A 32 -2.38 2.77 -4.79
C VAL A 32 -2.14 4.20 -4.32
N MET A 33 -3.03 4.74 -3.50
CA MET A 33 -2.79 6.01 -2.79
C MET A 33 -2.69 5.72 -1.30
N LEU A 34 -1.59 6.13 -0.67
CA LEU A 34 -1.32 5.91 0.75
C LEU A 34 -1.42 7.21 1.53
N CYS A 35 -2.28 7.25 2.55
CA CYS A 35 -2.36 8.36 3.50
C CYS A 35 -2.42 7.79 4.92
N GLY A 36 -1.49 8.20 5.79
CA GLY A 36 -1.38 7.64 7.14
C GLY A 36 -0.20 8.15 7.97
N SER A 37 0.12 7.43 9.05
CA SER A 37 1.26 7.74 9.91
C SER A 37 2.60 7.44 9.23
N PRO A 38 3.70 8.13 9.60
CA PRO A 38 5.02 7.89 9.00
C PRO A 38 5.44 6.41 9.01
N GLU A 39 5.20 5.70 10.12
CA GLU A 39 5.50 4.27 10.26
C GLU A 39 4.66 3.39 9.33
N MET A 40 3.36 3.69 9.21
CA MET A 40 2.45 2.96 8.32
C MET A 40 2.88 3.13 6.87
N LEU A 41 3.18 4.37 6.46
CA LEU A 41 3.58 4.69 5.10
C LEU A 41 4.87 3.97 4.71
N LYS A 42 5.87 3.99 5.61
CA LYS A 42 7.12 3.26 5.41
C LYS A 42 6.89 1.76 5.23
N SER A 43 6.12 1.16 6.13
CA SER A 43 5.87 -0.29 6.12
C SER A 43 5.14 -0.74 4.84
N ILE A 44 4.10 -0.01 4.41
CA ILE A 44 3.35 -0.37 3.20
C ILE A 44 4.17 -0.09 1.94
N LYS A 45 4.92 1.02 1.91
CA LYS A 45 5.82 1.33 0.80
C LYS A 45 6.81 0.18 0.55
N GLU A 46 7.46 -0.34 1.59
CA GLU A 46 8.39 -1.47 1.45
C GLU A 46 7.72 -2.72 0.87
N VAL A 47 6.46 -2.99 1.23
CA VAL A 47 5.69 -4.12 0.67
C VAL A 47 5.37 -3.91 -0.81
N LEU A 48 4.96 -2.68 -1.19
CA LEU A 48 4.66 -2.34 -2.59
C LEU A 48 5.91 -2.38 -3.47
N GLU A 49 7.03 -1.83 -3.01
CA GLU A 49 8.30 -1.85 -3.73
C GLU A 49 8.81 -3.29 -3.93
N LYS A 50 8.69 -4.16 -2.93
CA LYS A 50 8.98 -5.61 -3.06
C LYS A 50 8.12 -6.31 -4.11
N ARG A 51 6.89 -5.84 -4.34
CA ARG A 51 5.98 -6.33 -5.39
C ARG A 51 6.19 -5.68 -6.75
N GLY A 52 7.17 -4.77 -6.88
CA GLY A 52 7.54 -4.12 -8.13
C GLY A 52 6.74 -2.87 -8.48
N PHE A 53 5.95 -2.34 -7.54
CA PHE A 53 5.30 -1.04 -7.72
C PHE A 53 6.32 0.09 -7.65
N LYS A 54 6.14 1.14 -8.46
CA LYS A 54 7.00 2.32 -8.49
C LYS A 54 6.29 3.52 -7.89
N GLU A 55 6.99 4.26 -7.02
CA GLU A 55 6.46 5.49 -6.45
C GLU A 55 6.38 6.60 -7.50
N GLY A 56 5.23 7.24 -7.59
CA GLY A 56 4.99 8.44 -8.37
C GLY A 56 5.15 9.70 -7.53
N ASN A 57 5.39 10.81 -8.19
CA ASN A 57 5.46 12.13 -7.58
C ASN A 57 4.74 13.16 -8.47
N THR A 58 4.80 14.44 -8.09
CA THR A 58 4.10 15.53 -8.79
C THR A 58 4.47 15.66 -10.27
N THR A 59 5.68 15.27 -10.68
CA THR A 59 6.16 15.41 -12.06
C THR A 59 6.25 14.08 -12.82
N THR A 60 6.32 12.96 -12.10
CA THR A 60 6.51 11.62 -12.67
C THR A 60 5.38 10.71 -12.21
N PRO A 61 4.49 10.28 -13.12
CA PRO A 61 3.47 9.28 -12.81
C PRO A 61 4.11 7.97 -12.34
N GLY A 62 3.51 7.35 -11.32
CA GLY A 62 3.92 6.06 -10.81
C GLY A 62 2.72 5.16 -10.50
N ASP A 63 3.00 3.99 -9.94
CA ASP A 63 1.99 3.01 -9.57
C ASP A 63 1.38 3.31 -8.20
N PHE A 64 2.10 4.04 -7.32
CA PHE A 64 1.54 4.53 -6.07
C PHE A 64 2.03 5.91 -5.65
N VAL A 65 1.26 6.60 -4.81
CA VAL A 65 1.64 7.90 -4.22
C VAL A 65 1.48 7.86 -2.70
N VAL A 66 2.26 8.69 -2.00
CA VAL A 66 2.33 8.73 -0.54
C VAL A 66 2.05 10.14 -0.03
N GLU A 67 1.16 10.25 0.95
CA GLU A 67 0.85 11.48 1.68
C GLU A 67 0.91 11.24 3.18
N ARG A 68 1.50 12.16 3.94
CA ARG A 68 1.52 12.09 5.41
C ARG A 68 0.20 12.65 5.95
N ALA A 69 -0.55 11.83 6.67
CA ALA A 69 -1.80 12.28 7.29
C ALA A 69 -1.57 13.29 8.42
N PHE A 70 -0.43 13.15 9.10
CA PHE A 70 0.02 14.04 10.17
C PHE A 70 1.54 13.95 10.31
N VAL A 71 2.11 14.87 11.07
CA VAL A 71 3.52 14.88 11.48
C VAL A 71 3.59 14.75 12.99
N GLU A 72 4.51 13.91 13.46
CA GLU A 72 4.83 13.77 14.89
C GLU A 72 5.64 15.00 15.33
N GLN A 73 5.38 15.49 16.55
CA GLN A 73 6.11 16.61 17.16
C GLN A 73 7.47 16.20 17.69
#